data_AF-A0A353RJN8-F1
#
_entry.id   AF-A0A353RJN8-F1
#
_cell.length_a   1.000
_cell.length_b   1.000
_cell.length_c   1.000
_cell.angle_alpha   90.00
_cell.angle_beta   90.00
_cell.angle_gamma   90.00
#
_symmetry.space_group_name_H-M   'P 1'
#
loop_
_entity.id
_entity.type
_entity.pdbx_description
1 polymer ?
#
loop_
_entity_poly.entity_id
_entity_poly.type
_entity_poly.pdbx_seq_one_letter_code
_entity_poly.pdbx_strand_id
1 'polypeptide(L)'
;MILKKIFLLFVVFLLSPGLAIYGRQSKIILSCDKTNDLYTIIKNNNLPYSRYASPEEALKNTREGDILLILADNYPTEQIKINEELYRKIEKKNINAFIEYPSCIPQVHFKKIQKTKKERVVITTNSFSGIDSLSILASNGLHYIDIQTEIDNPYVVAAQVAGFDTAIYGLPEKTVPLLFKLKNSNIIVATTGFSNFVSGRYAPQKEWGIFWKRILEDLGAGNKISSLKWEPEISVTYEKNEKLPDNFQRKSISKGINWYRNAKMLVADSFVDSLQQLINTGTERIKWNKAIPLGDGSKGSLECIFSEIDEKGSQPIGIIVRGDCVSETAMAFATSGAVLHDKESYRIAQNLIDFYLFHSIASKNEYGDPLHGAYGLIPWGVSNPNWYKASYGDDNARFIISSLITSAILKTDRWDEKLMRSLLALLRTTGKSGFRGDRIDLQDFDKNGWDYYFRRDIINLSPHFESYLWACFLWAYNQTGDNMFLERAEKGIGTLMENYPDKLKWTNGLAQEKARMLLPLSWLVQVKDTPENRTM
;
A
#
# COMPACT_ATOMS: atom_id res chain seq x y z
N MET A 1 -19.14 24.32 84.72
CA MET A 1 -18.27 23.12 84.51
C MET A 1 -18.77 22.17 83.40
N ILE A 2 -19.76 22.56 82.57
CA ILE A 2 -20.35 21.71 81.52
C ILE A 2 -19.88 22.13 80.10
N LEU A 3 -19.48 23.40 79.90
CA LEU A 3 -19.02 23.89 78.59
C LEU A 3 -17.64 23.39 78.15
N LYS A 4 -16.75 23.01 79.08
CA LYS A 4 -15.41 22.49 78.74
C LYS A 4 -15.39 21.02 78.30
N LYS A 5 -16.44 20.23 78.58
CA LYS A 5 -16.52 18.83 78.14
C LYS A 5 -17.12 18.67 76.73
N ILE A 6 -17.92 19.63 76.27
CA ILE A 6 -18.51 19.59 74.93
C ILE A 6 -17.49 19.97 73.84
N PHE A 7 -16.56 20.88 74.14
CA PHE A 7 -15.52 21.28 73.19
C PHE A 7 -14.48 20.18 72.93
N LEU A 8 -14.21 19.32 73.93
CA LEU A 8 -13.27 18.20 73.78
C LEU A 8 -13.85 17.05 72.95
N LEU A 9 -15.17 16.88 72.93
CA LEU A 9 -15.84 15.87 72.09
C LEU A 9 -15.93 16.29 70.61
N PHE A 10 -15.93 17.59 70.32
CA PHE A 10 -15.93 18.11 68.94
C PHE A 10 -14.55 18.05 68.28
N VAL A 11 -13.47 18.19 69.05
CA VAL A 11 -12.09 18.13 68.52
C VAL A 11 -11.63 16.69 68.27
N VAL A 12 -12.16 15.69 68.98
CA VAL A 12 -11.85 14.27 68.73
C VAL A 12 -12.52 13.74 67.45
N PHE A 13 -13.64 14.32 67.00
CA PHE A 13 -14.25 13.97 65.71
C PHE A 13 -13.56 14.61 64.50
N LEU A 14 -12.77 15.67 64.70
CA LEU A 14 -11.97 16.32 63.65
C LEU A 14 -10.56 15.71 63.50
N LEU A 15 -10.20 14.76 64.36
CA LEU A 15 -8.93 14.01 64.33
C LEU A 15 -9.13 12.51 64.07
N SER A 16 -10.32 12.10 63.60
CA SER A 16 -10.37 10.89 62.77
C SER A 16 -9.69 11.25 61.46
N PRO A 17 -8.57 10.61 61.08
CA PRO A 17 -8.16 10.66 59.70
C PRO A 17 -9.36 10.09 58.95
N GLY A 18 -10.03 10.94 58.18
CA GLY A 18 -10.93 10.46 57.15
C GLY A 18 -10.10 9.42 56.41
N LEU A 19 -10.50 8.16 56.54
CA LEU A 19 -10.16 7.14 55.56
C LEU A 19 -10.67 7.74 54.25
N ALA A 20 -9.79 8.50 53.59
CA ALA A 20 -9.88 8.71 52.18
C ALA A 20 -9.99 7.29 51.65
N ILE A 21 -11.22 6.91 51.28
CA ILE A 21 -11.48 5.76 50.46
C ILE A 21 -10.77 6.11 49.15
N TYR A 22 -9.47 5.87 49.11
CA TYR A 22 -8.72 5.74 47.89
C TYR A 22 -9.34 4.51 47.23
N GLY A 23 -10.39 4.76 46.44
CA GLY A 23 -11.01 3.76 45.60
C GLY A 23 -9.89 3.06 44.85
N ARG A 24 -9.79 1.75 45.03
CA ARG A 24 -8.77 0.93 44.37
C ARG A 24 -8.84 1.23 42.87
N GLN A 25 -7.74 1.72 42.31
CA GLN A 25 -7.66 1.97 40.88
C GLN A 25 -7.84 0.64 40.13
N SER A 26 -8.82 0.59 39.24
CA SER A 26 -9.09 -0.57 38.38
C SER A 26 -7.84 -0.99 37.63
N LYS A 27 -7.53 -2.28 37.67
CA LYS A 27 -6.38 -2.86 36.99
C LYS A 27 -6.79 -3.52 35.68
N ILE A 28 -5.98 -3.37 34.63
CA ILE A 28 -6.15 -4.07 33.36
C ILE A 28 -5.42 -5.41 33.44
N ILE A 29 -6.15 -6.50 33.31
CA ILE A 29 -5.63 -7.87 33.34
C ILE A 29 -5.62 -8.41 31.92
N LEU A 30 -4.45 -8.77 31.40
CA LEU A 30 -4.27 -9.19 30.01
C LEU A 30 -3.88 -10.67 29.90
N SER A 31 -4.46 -11.36 28.94
CA SER A 31 -3.97 -12.63 28.39
C SER A 31 -3.47 -12.39 26.97
N CYS A 32 -2.16 -12.29 26.82
CA CYS A 32 -1.50 -12.03 25.53
C CYS A 32 0.01 -12.27 25.62
N ASP A 33 0.69 -12.27 24.47
CA ASP A 33 2.14 -12.28 24.36
C ASP A 33 2.73 -10.92 24.77
N LYS A 34 4.00 -10.93 25.16
CA LYS A 34 4.73 -9.72 25.54
C LYS A 34 4.95 -8.74 24.37
N THR A 35 4.78 -9.18 23.14
CA THR A 35 4.96 -8.40 21.91
C THR A 35 3.66 -7.84 21.35
N ASN A 36 2.49 -8.17 21.92
CA ASN A 36 1.22 -7.61 21.50
C ASN A 36 1.23 -6.06 21.60
N ASP A 37 0.72 -5.38 20.56
CA ASP A 37 0.85 -3.92 20.46
C ASP A 37 0.06 -3.22 21.56
N LEU A 38 -1.20 -3.62 21.80
CA LEU A 38 -2.03 -3.02 22.84
C LEU A 38 -1.43 -3.22 24.24
N TYR A 39 -0.88 -4.40 24.54
CA TYR A 39 -0.17 -4.62 25.80
C TYR A 39 1.03 -3.67 25.97
N THR A 40 1.85 -3.54 24.92
CA THR A 40 3.02 -2.64 24.92
C THR A 40 2.60 -1.20 25.16
N ILE A 41 1.50 -0.76 24.55
CA ILE A 41 0.95 0.58 24.71
C ILE A 41 0.42 0.79 26.13
N ILE A 42 -0.35 -0.15 26.68
CA ILE A 42 -0.85 -0.09 28.06
C ILE A 42 0.31 0.05 29.05
N LYS A 43 1.36 -0.75 28.86
CA LYS A 43 2.58 -0.69 29.66
C LYS A 43 3.28 0.66 29.55
N ASN A 44 3.49 1.17 28.33
CA ASN A 44 4.22 2.43 28.10
C ASN A 44 3.44 3.66 28.58
N ASN A 45 2.12 3.57 28.70
CA ASN A 45 1.28 4.62 29.28
C ASN A 45 1.13 4.53 30.80
N ASN A 46 1.88 3.64 31.47
CA ASN A 46 1.83 3.43 32.93
C ASN A 46 0.42 3.16 33.47
N LEU A 47 -0.45 2.54 32.68
CA LEU A 47 -1.77 2.11 33.15
C LEU A 47 -1.58 0.91 34.09
N PRO A 48 -2.33 0.77 35.20
CA PRO A 48 -2.17 -0.38 36.09
C PRO A 48 -2.47 -1.68 35.36
N TYR A 49 -1.48 -2.58 35.22
CA TYR A 49 -1.65 -3.80 34.44
C TYR A 49 -1.04 -5.06 35.09
N SER A 50 -1.60 -6.23 34.76
CA SER A 50 -0.99 -7.56 34.94
C SER A 50 -1.13 -8.32 33.63
N ARG A 51 -0.12 -9.10 33.25
CA ARG A 51 -0.15 -9.97 32.06
C ARG A 51 0.01 -11.43 32.47
N TYR A 52 -0.79 -12.30 31.86
CA TYR A 52 -0.78 -13.75 32.04
C TYR A 52 -0.68 -14.45 30.68
N ALA A 53 -0.33 -15.73 30.70
CA ALA A 53 -0.13 -16.50 29.47
C ALA A 53 -1.42 -17.15 28.94
N SER A 54 -2.43 -17.35 29.78
CA SER A 54 -3.71 -17.95 29.37
C SER A 54 -4.94 -17.16 29.84
N PRO A 55 -6.07 -17.27 29.10
CA PRO A 55 -7.34 -16.66 29.49
C PRO A 55 -7.81 -17.10 30.88
N GLU A 56 -7.64 -18.37 31.24
CA GLU A 56 -8.06 -18.93 32.53
C GLU A 56 -7.25 -18.35 33.68
N GLU A 57 -5.93 -18.21 33.50
CA GLU A 57 -5.05 -17.63 34.51
C GLU A 57 -5.35 -16.13 34.70
N ALA A 58 -5.55 -15.41 33.61
CA ALA A 58 -5.96 -14.00 33.64
C ALA A 58 -7.28 -13.83 34.40
N LEU A 59 -8.32 -14.61 34.05
CA LEU A 59 -9.61 -14.57 34.72
C LEU A 59 -9.54 -14.96 36.20
N LYS A 60 -8.69 -15.93 36.56
CA LYS A 60 -8.47 -16.33 37.96
C LYS A 60 -7.98 -15.15 38.81
N ASN A 61 -7.08 -14.35 38.25
CA ASN A 61 -6.46 -13.20 38.93
C ASN A 61 -7.25 -11.89 38.78
N THR A 62 -8.31 -11.87 37.95
CA THR A 62 -9.19 -10.72 37.80
C THR A 62 -10.18 -10.64 38.95
N ARG A 63 -10.27 -9.47 39.59
CA ARG A 63 -11.20 -9.16 40.69
C ARG A 63 -12.32 -8.26 40.17
N GLU A 64 -13.40 -8.15 40.94
CA GLU A 64 -14.48 -7.20 40.62
C GLU A 64 -13.92 -5.76 40.54
N GLY A 65 -14.37 -5.01 39.52
CA GLY A 65 -13.88 -3.68 39.19
C GLY A 65 -12.58 -3.64 38.38
N ASP A 66 -11.87 -4.77 38.21
CA ASP A 66 -10.78 -4.90 37.24
C ASP A 66 -11.34 -5.23 35.83
N ILE A 67 -10.49 -5.06 34.82
CA ILE A 67 -10.84 -5.27 33.41
C ILE A 67 -10.07 -6.47 32.89
N LEU A 68 -10.72 -7.32 32.09
CA LEU A 68 -10.08 -8.46 31.44
C LEU A 68 -9.95 -8.24 29.93
N LEU A 69 -8.74 -8.29 29.40
CA LEU A 69 -8.47 -8.30 27.96
C LEU A 69 -7.88 -9.65 27.56
N ILE A 70 -8.54 -10.35 26.65
CA ILE A 70 -8.04 -11.60 26.05
C ILE A 70 -7.75 -11.30 24.58
N LEU A 71 -6.47 -11.28 24.20
CA LEU A 71 -5.99 -10.77 22.90
C LEU A 71 -5.44 -11.89 22.01
N ALA A 72 -5.53 -11.70 20.70
CA ALA A 72 -5.26 -12.73 19.69
C ALA A 72 -3.82 -12.70 19.16
N ASP A 73 -2.89 -13.35 19.86
CA ASP A 73 -1.45 -13.29 19.52
C ASP A 73 -1.07 -13.94 18.18
N ASN A 74 -1.77 -15.01 17.80
CA ASN A 74 -1.49 -15.79 16.59
C ASN A 74 -2.42 -15.42 15.40
N TYR A 75 -3.03 -14.23 15.45
CA TYR A 75 -3.93 -13.75 14.40
C TYR A 75 -3.23 -13.67 13.03
N PRO A 76 -3.90 -14.07 11.93
CA PRO A 76 -5.21 -14.70 11.82
C PRO A 76 -5.17 -16.24 11.87
N THR A 77 -3.98 -16.82 12.05
CA THR A 77 -3.69 -18.25 11.89
C THR A 77 -4.44 -19.10 12.92
N GLU A 78 -4.57 -18.60 14.16
CA GLU A 78 -5.27 -19.31 15.24
C GLU A 78 -6.24 -18.40 15.97
N GLN A 79 -7.43 -18.93 16.27
CA GLN A 79 -8.39 -18.32 17.19
C GLN A 79 -7.99 -18.57 18.64
N ILE A 80 -8.36 -17.66 19.54
CA ILE A 80 -8.14 -17.87 20.97
C ILE A 80 -9.07 -18.97 21.49
N LYS A 81 -8.47 -20.07 21.93
CA LYS A 81 -9.17 -21.23 22.47
C LYS A 81 -9.84 -20.88 23.80
N ILE A 82 -11.16 -20.73 23.76
CA ILE A 82 -12.01 -20.50 24.94
C ILE A 82 -13.27 -21.36 24.85
N ASN A 83 -13.98 -21.49 25.98
CA ASN A 83 -15.21 -22.24 26.09
C ASN A 83 -16.30 -21.41 26.78
N GLU A 84 -17.55 -21.89 26.75
CA GLU A 84 -18.68 -21.22 27.40
C GLU A 84 -18.51 -21.08 28.92
N GLU A 85 -17.75 -21.97 29.57
CA GLU A 85 -17.52 -21.91 31.02
C GLU A 85 -16.73 -20.64 31.40
N LEU A 86 -15.77 -20.23 30.57
CA LEU A 86 -15.03 -18.98 30.75
C LEU A 86 -15.98 -17.76 30.74
N TYR A 87 -16.88 -17.68 29.77
CA TYR A 87 -17.90 -16.62 29.68
C TYR A 87 -18.78 -16.59 30.93
N ARG A 88 -19.32 -17.75 31.35
CA ARG A 88 -20.14 -17.84 32.57
C ARG A 88 -19.39 -17.39 33.82
N LYS A 89 -18.08 -17.67 33.91
CA LYS A 89 -17.24 -17.21 35.03
C LYS A 89 -17.01 -15.69 35.00
N ILE A 90 -16.82 -15.10 33.81
CA ILE A 90 -16.71 -13.63 33.64
C ILE A 90 -18.00 -12.96 34.11
N GLU A 91 -19.15 -13.45 33.66
CA GLU A 91 -20.46 -12.92 34.03
C GLU A 91 -20.76 -13.09 35.52
N LYS A 92 -20.50 -14.27 36.09
CA LYS A 92 -20.69 -14.54 37.52
C LYS A 92 -19.84 -13.62 38.40
N LYS A 93 -18.65 -13.24 37.93
CA LYS A 93 -17.76 -12.30 38.63
C LYS A 93 -18.06 -10.82 38.31
N ASN A 94 -19.03 -10.53 37.45
CA ASN A 94 -19.36 -9.19 36.97
C ASN A 94 -18.14 -8.42 36.42
N ILE A 95 -17.31 -9.11 35.63
CA ILE A 95 -16.09 -8.53 35.04
C ILE A 95 -16.41 -7.88 33.69
N ASN A 96 -15.90 -6.67 33.47
CA ASN A 96 -15.86 -6.05 32.14
C ASN A 96 -14.74 -6.71 31.32
N ALA A 97 -15.09 -7.32 30.19
CA ALA A 97 -14.14 -8.06 29.39
C ALA A 97 -14.14 -7.67 27.91
N PHE A 98 -12.96 -7.68 27.30
CA PHE A 98 -12.78 -7.67 25.85
C PHE A 98 -12.17 -8.99 25.41
N ILE A 99 -12.80 -9.65 24.44
CA ILE A 99 -12.35 -10.93 23.91
C ILE A 99 -12.13 -10.80 22.41
N GLU A 100 -10.90 -11.05 21.98
CA GLU A 100 -10.47 -10.93 20.60
C GLU A 100 -10.38 -12.27 19.88
N TYR A 101 -10.92 -12.33 18.66
CA TYR A 101 -10.83 -13.46 17.75
C TYR A 101 -11.04 -14.84 18.41
N PRO A 102 -12.14 -15.05 19.17
CA PRO A 102 -12.33 -16.26 19.97
C PRO A 102 -12.70 -17.48 19.13
N SER A 103 -12.44 -18.69 19.65
CA SER A 103 -12.87 -19.96 19.06
C SER A 103 -14.37 -20.25 19.21
N CYS A 104 -15.04 -19.59 20.15
CA CYS A 104 -16.49 -19.64 20.30
C CYS A 104 -17.02 -18.37 20.98
N ILE A 105 -18.29 -18.06 20.72
CA ILE A 105 -19.07 -17.03 21.41
C ILE A 105 -20.42 -17.66 21.78
N PRO A 106 -20.89 -17.58 23.05
CA PRO A 106 -22.16 -18.17 23.45
C PRO A 106 -23.31 -17.68 22.57
N GLN A 107 -24.15 -18.60 22.11
CA GLN A 107 -25.34 -18.32 21.28
C GLN A 107 -25.05 -17.69 19.90
N VAL A 108 -23.78 -17.64 19.47
CA VAL A 108 -23.38 -17.09 18.17
C VAL A 108 -22.80 -18.21 17.30
N HIS A 109 -23.38 -18.40 16.11
CA HIS A 109 -22.95 -19.42 15.17
C HIS A 109 -21.90 -18.88 14.19
N PHE A 110 -20.76 -19.57 14.13
CA PHE A 110 -19.66 -19.23 13.23
C PHE A 110 -19.82 -19.92 11.87
N LYS A 111 -19.33 -19.28 10.83
CA LYS A 111 -19.01 -19.87 9.53
C LYS A 111 -17.50 -20.14 9.47
N LYS A 112 -16.90 -19.91 8.30
CA LYS A 112 -15.47 -19.94 8.07
C LYS A 112 -14.86 -18.57 8.35
N ILE A 113 -13.57 -18.58 8.67
CA ILE A 113 -12.74 -17.38 8.64
C ILE A 113 -12.69 -16.88 7.19
N GLN A 114 -12.86 -15.58 7.00
CA GLN A 114 -12.80 -14.91 5.70
C GLN A 114 -11.60 -13.96 5.68
N LYS A 115 -10.85 -13.91 4.57
CA LYS A 115 -9.92 -12.81 4.26
C LYS A 115 -10.67 -11.78 3.43
N THR A 116 -10.61 -10.50 3.81
CA THR A 116 -11.26 -9.42 3.06
C THR A 116 -10.75 -9.38 1.61
N LYS A 117 -11.64 -9.02 0.69
CA LYS A 117 -11.25 -8.66 -0.68
C LYS A 117 -11.58 -7.20 -0.99
N LYS A 118 -12.73 -6.74 -0.54
CA LYS A 118 -13.26 -5.39 -0.83
C LYS A 118 -13.84 -4.71 0.40
N GLU A 119 -14.05 -5.46 1.46
CA GLU A 119 -14.65 -5.02 2.70
C GLU A 119 -13.65 -4.16 3.49
N ARG A 120 -14.16 -3.07 4.05
CA ARG A 120 -13.43 -2.15 4.94
C ARG A 120 -14.04 -2.19 6.32
N VAL A 121 -13.25 -1.85 7.34
CA VAL A 121 -13.75 -1.69 8.71
C VAL A 121 -14.47 -0.35 8.79
N VAL A 122 -15.73 -0.35 9.23
CA VAL A 122 -16.58 0.84 9.31
C VAL A 122 -17.17 0.95 10.71
N ILE A 123 -17.04 2.13 11.32
CA ILE A 123 -17.67 2.45 12.60
C ILE A 123 -19.17 2.65 12.39
N THR A 124 -19.99 2.03 13.24
CA THR A 124 -21.46 2.11 13.15
C THR A 124 -22.10 2.71 14.39
N THR A 125 -21.33 2.87 15.46
CA THR A 125 -21.77 3.48 16.72
C THR A 125 -21.43 4.96 16.83
N ASN A 126 -22.28 5.71 17.53
CA ASN A 126 -22.00 7.10 17.94
C ASN A 126 -21.37 7.18 19.35
N SER A 127 -21.20 6.04 20.04
CA SER A 127 -20.63 6.01 21.40
C SER A 127 -19.14 6.35 21.43
N PHE A 128 -18.43 6.16 20.31
CA PHE A 128 -17.00 6.43 20.22
C PHE A 128 -16.71 7.90 19.95
N SER A 129 -16.92 8.75 20.96
CA SER A 129 -16.69 10.20 20.80
C SER A 129 -15.27 10.50 20.26
N GLY A 130 -15.20 11.27 19.17
CA GLY A 130 -13.97 11.54 18.43
C GLY A 130 -13.77 10.67 17.18
N ILE A 131 -14.64 9.70 16.93
CA ILE A 131 -14.76 8.98 15.66
C ILE A 131 -16.25 8.93 15.29
N ASP A 132 -16.59 9.49 14.13
CA ASP A 132 -17.99 9.56 13.71
C ASP A 132 -18.47 8.21 13.17
N SER A 133 -19.78 7.94 13.30
CA SER A 133 -20.39 6.83 12.55
C SER A 133 -20.13 7.00 11.05
N LEU A 134 -19.99 5.88 10.34
CA LEU A 134 -19.53 5.75 8.96
C LEU A 134 -18.05 6.05 8.73
N SER A 135 -17.26 6.35 9.76
CA SER A 135 -15.80 6.44 9.62
C SER A 135 -15.22 5.10 9.16
N ILE A 136 -14.29 5.16 8.20
CA ILE A 136 -13.59 4.01 7.66
C ILE A 136 -12.24 3.88 8.35
N LEU A 137 -11.98 2.71 8.92
CA LEU A 137 -10.66 2.33 9.44
C LEU A 137 -10.03 1.30 8.50
N ALA A 138 -8.79 1.54 8.08
CA ALA A 138 -7.98 0.57 7.38
C ALA A 138 -7.34 -0.40 8.38
N SER A 139 -7.73 -1.67 8.25
CA SER A 139 -7.13 -2.83 8.93
C SER A 139 -6.44 -3.69 7.86
N ASN A 140 -5.12 -3.59 7.74
CA ASN A 140 -4.40 -4.34 6.71
C ASN A 140 -4.44 -5.84 7.00
N GLY A 141 -4.48 -6.66 5.94
CA GLY A 141 -4.63 -8.11 6.06
C GLY A 141 -5.85 -8.55 6.85
N LEU A 142 -6.97 -7.82 6.80
CA LEU A 142 -8.17 -8.13 7.57
C LEU A 142 -8.69 -9.55 7.28
N HIS A 143 -8.66 -10.37 8.31
CA HIS A 143 -9.40 -11.63 8.45
C HIS A 143 -10.43 -11.51 9.55
N TYR A 144 -11.61 -12.12 9.38
CA TYR A 144 -12.65 -12.10 10.41
C TYR A 144 -13.41 -13.42 10.46
N ILE A 145 -13.99 -13.69 11.64
CA ILE A 145 -14.93 -14.78 11.84
C ILE A 145 -16.27 -14.33 11.26
N ASP A 146 -16.71 -14.99 10.19
CA ASP A 146 -18.03 -14.76 9.60
C ASP A 146 -19.09 -15.34 10.53
N ILE A 147 -20.04 -14.51 10.98
CA ILE A 147 -21.09 -14.89 11.93
C ILE A 147 -22.44 -14.98 11.23
N GLN A 148 -23.22 -16.01 11.55
CA GLN A 148 -24.57 -16.19 11.01
C GLN A 148 -25.64 -15.54 11.87
N THR A 149 -25.40 -15.48 13.18
CA THR A 149 -26.32 -14.90 14.14
C THR A 149 -26.40 -13.39 13.89
N GLU A 150 -27.62 -12.88 13.81
CA GLU A 150 -27.88 -11.44 13.73
C GLU A 150 -27.43 -10.78 15.03
N ILE A 151 -26.63 -9.73 14.90
CA ILE A 151 -26.12 -8.95 16.03
C ILE A 151 -26.77 -7.58 16.01
N ASP A 152 -27.51 -7.26 17.06
CA ASP A 152 -28.11 -5.96 17.25
C ASP A 152 -27.03 -4.91 17.53
N ASN A 153 -27.08 -3.78 16.82
CA ASN A 153 -26.27 -2.59 17.06
C ASN A 153 -24.76 -2.88 17.24
N PRO A 154 -24.08 -3.49 16.25
CA PRO A 154 -22.63 -3.63 16.31
C PRO A 154 -21.97 -2.25 16.41
N TYR A 155 -20.81 -2.19 17.07
CA TYR A 155 -19.99 -0.98 17.13
C TYR A 155 -19.19 -0.77 15.84
N VAL A 156 -18.77 -1.88 15.23
CA VAL A 156 -17.96 -1.90 14.02
C VAL A 156 -18.39 -3.05 13.13
N VAL A 157 -18.38 -2.82 11.82
CA VAL A 157 -18.68 -3.83 10.81
C VAL A 157 -17.62 -3.87 9.70
N ALA A 158 -17.53 -5.00 8.99
CA ALA A 158 -16.91 -5.10 7.69
C ALA A 158 -17.97 -4.85 6.62
N ALA A 159 -17.72 -3.91 5.72
CA ALA A 159 -18.66 -3.58 4.64
C ALA A 159 -17.93 -3.14 3.38
N GLN A 160 -18.51 -3.45 2.21
CA GLN A 160 -18.07 -2.88 0.94
C GLN A 160 -18.68 -1.47 0.80
N VAL A 161 -17.86 -0.45 1.04
CA VAL A 161 -18.27 0.97 1.01
C VAL A 161 -17.38 1.77 0.07
N ALA A 162 -17.91 2.88 -0.45
CA ALA A 162 -17.11 3.87 -1.19
C ALA A 162 -16.71 5.03 -0.29
N GLY A 163 -15.53 5.61 -0.56
CA GLY A 163 -14.94 6.71 0.21
C GLY A 163 -13.51 6.39 0.64
N PHE A 164 -12.85 7.33 1.32
CA PHE A 164 -11.51 7.14 1.89
C PHE A 164 -11.58 7.10 3.42
N ASP A 165 -11.94 8.22 4.05
CA ASP A 165 -12.09 8.33 5.51
C ASP A 165 -13.51 8.04 6.01
N THR A 166 -14.51 8.13 5.14
CA THR A 166 -15.94 7.96 5.50
C THR A 166 -16.67 7.21 4.39
N ALA A 167 -17.63 6.37 4.76
CA ALA A 167 -18.53 5.70 3.82
C ALA A 167 -19.55 6.69 3.25
N ILE A 168 -19.20 7.36 2.15
CA ILE A 168 -19.98 8.51 1.61
C ILE A 168 -21.37 8.15 1.08
N TYR A 169 -21.62 6.87 0.80
CA TYR A 169 -22.94 6.36 0.39
C TYR A 169 -23.63 5.54 1.50
N GLY A 170 -23.13 5.62 2.73
CA GLY A 170 -23.63 4.82 3.85
C GLY A 170 -23.20 3.35 3.79
N LEU A 171 -23.90 2.51 4.55
CA LEU A 171 -23.67 1.07 4.61
C LEU A 171 -24.55 0.33 3.61
N PRO A 172 -24.06 -0.77 3.00
CA PRO A 172 -24.90 -1.68 2.25
C PRO A 172 -25.85 -2.45 3.18
N GLU A 173 -26.88 -3.08 2.61
CA GLU A 173 -27.83 -3.92 3.36
C GLU A 173 -27.14 -5.07 4.12
N LYS A 174 -26.05 -5.62 3.55
CA LYS A 174 -25.30 -6.73 4.14
C LYS A 174 -23.98 -6.24 4.70
N THR A 175 -23.84 -6.34 6.01
CA THR A 175 -22.60 -6.03 6.75
C THR A 175 -22.22 -7.21 7.63
N VAL A 176 -20.92 -7.36 7.94
CA VAL A 176 -20.45 -8.38 8.87
C VAL A 176 -20.04 -7.72 10.20
N PRO A 177 -20.65 -8.05 11.34
CA PRO A 177 -20.24 -7.50 12.63
C PRO A 177 -18.80 -7.88 13.00
N LEU A 178 -17.99 -6.86 13.29
CA LEU A 178 -16.59 -7.02 13.71
C LEU A 178 -16.37 -6.75 15.19
N LEU A 179 -17.12 -5.83 15.79
CA LEU A 179 -17.05 -5.49 17.21
C LEU A 179 -18.45 -5.27 17.75
N PHE A 180 -18.80 -5.96 18.83
CA PHE A 180 -20.11 -5.81 19.46
C PHE A 180 -20.08 -6.23 20.94
N LYS A 181 -21.07 -5.77 21.70
CA LYS A 181 -21.28 -6.15 23.09
C LYS A 181 -22.28 -7.32 23.16
N LEU A 182 -21.99 -8.34 23.96
CA LEU A 182 -22.92 -9.45 24.17
C LEU A 182 -24.17 -8.97 24.92
N LYS A 183 -25.33 -9.47 24.51
CA LYS A 183 -26.63 -9.09 25.07
C LYS A 183 -26.66 -9.37 26.58
N ASN A 184 -27.08 -8.38 27.37
CA ASN A 184 -27.18 -8.45 28.84
C ASN A 184 -25.85 -8.81 29.54
N SER A 185 -24.71 -8.51 28.92
CA SER A 185 -23.39 -8.87 29.45
C SER A 185 -22.42 -7.69 29.38
N ASN A 186 -21.37 -7.71 30.18
CA ASN A 186 -20.29 -6.70 30.18
C ASN A 186 -19.12 -7.09 29.27
N ILE A 187 -19.37 -8.01 28.33
CA ILE A 187 -18.37 -8.59 27.45
C ILE A 187 -18.49 -7.96 26.06
N ILE A 188 -17.41 -7.33 25.61
CA ILE A 188 -17.22 -6.87 24.24
C ILE A 188 -16.43 -7.94 23.49
N VAL A 189 -16.87 -8.29 22.29
CA VAL A 189 -16.21 -9.29 21.45
C VAL A 189 -15.80 -8.66 20.13
N ALA A 190 -14.55 -8.92 19.72
CA ALA A 190 -14.07 -8.65 18.38
C ALA A 190 -13.93 -9.96 17.59
N THR A 191 -14.55 -10.04 16.41
CA THR A 191 -14.45 -11.22 15.52
C THR A 191 -13.20 -11.19 14.62
N THR A 192 -12.26 -10.30 14.93
CA THR A 192 -11.01 -10.06 14.20
C THR A 192 -9.92 -9.61 15.17
N GLY A 193 -8.69 -9.41 14.68
CA GLY A 193 -7.57 -8.85 15.43
C GLY A 193 -7.52 -7.34 15.28
N PHE A 194 -7.75 -6.60 16.36
CA PHE A 194 -7.58 -5.16 16.43
C PHE A 194 -6.37 -4.75 17.28
N SER A 195 -5.83 -5.66 18.09
CA SER A 195 -4.78 -5.38 19.07
C SER A 195 -3.38 -5.37 18.46
N ASN A 196 -3.25 -5.71 17.17
CA ASN A 196 -2.03 -5.68 16.35
C ASN A 196 -1.98 -4.45 15.41
N PHE A 197 -2.59 -3.33 15.79
CA PHE A 197 -2.76 -2.18 14.92
C PHE A 197 -1.46 -1.39 14.61
N VAL A 198 -0.39 -1.57 15.39
CA VAL A 198 0.92 -0.95 15.12
C VAL A 198 1.68 -1.80 14.11
N SER A 199 1.89 -3.08 14.45
CA SER A 199 2.58 -4.06 13.63
C SER A 199 1.84 -4.32 12.30
N GLY A 200 0.52 -4.33 12.31
CA GLY A 200 -0.34 -4.40 11.12
C GLY A 200 -0.40 -3.10 10.31
N ARG A 201 0.25 -2.01 10.75
CA ARG A 201 0.26 -0.68 10.09
C ARG A 201 -1.14 -0.11 9.84
N TYR A 202 -2.03 -0.23 10.81
CA TYR A 202 -3.40 0.23 10.64
C TYR A 202 -3.47 1.75 10.53
N ALA A 203 -4.47 2.23 9.81
CA ALA A 203 -4.69 3.65 9.54
C ALA A 203 -6.19 3.97 9.54
N PRO A 204 -6.61 5.23 9.70
CA PRO A 204 -5.82 6.37 10.17
C PRO A 204 -5.33 6.22 11.62
N GLN A 205 -4.09 6.62 11.91
CA GLN A 205 -3.42 6.31 13.17
C GLN A 205 -4.11 6.97 14.38
N LYS A 206 -4.46 8.25 14.27
CA LYS A 206 -5.12 8.97 15.36
C LYS A 206 -6.44 8.29 15.77
N GLU A 207 -7.22 7.86 14.80
CA GLU A 207 -8.51 7.22 14.96
C GLU A 207 -8.37 5.83 15.61
N TRP A 208 -7.34 5.05 15.27
CA TRP A 208 -7.05 3.80 16.00
C TRP A 208 -6.66 4.03 17.47
N GLY A 209 -5.94 5.12 17.76
CA GLY A 209 -5.66 5.53 19.13
C GLY A 209 -6.93 5.91 19.91
N ILE A 210 -7.87 6.62 19.26
CA ILE A 210 -9.17 6.97 19.84
C ILE A 210 -10.01 5.70 20.04
N PHE A 211 -10.05 4.81 19.05
CA PHE A 211 -10.79 3.55 19.09
C PHE A 211 -10.43 2.73 20.33
N TRP A 212 -9.14 2.47 20.55
CA TRP A 212 -8.69 1.71 21.72
C TRP A 212 -8.91 2.45 23.04
N LYS A 213 -8.74 3.77 23.06
CA LYS A 213 -9.07 4.57 24.23
C LYS A 213 -10.54 4.37 24.62
N ARG A 214 -11.47 4.43 23.65
CA ARG A 214 -12.90 4.27 23.91
C ARG A 214 -13.27 2.88 24.39
N ILE A 215 -12.68 1.83 23.81
CA ILE A 215 -12.88 0.47 24.31
C ILE A 215 -12.41 0.34 25.77
N LEU A 216 -11.23 0.87 26.10
CA LEU A 216 -10.73 0.81 27.48
C LEU A 216 -11.63 1.61 28.45
N GLU A 217 -12.09 2.79 28.07
CA GLU A 217 -13.02 3.60 28.86
C GLU A 217 -14.38 2.90 29.04
N ASP A 218 -14.92 2.28 27.99
CA ASP A 218 -16.19 1.50 28.03
C ASP A 218 -16.08 0.28 28.96
N LEU A 219 -14.89 -0.29 29.10
CA LEU A 219 -14.60 -1.37 30.05
C LEU A 219 -14.34 -0.86 31.48
N GLY A 220 -14.27 0.46 31.68
CA GLY A 220 -14.08 1.09 33.00
C GLY A 220 -12.64 1.40 33.37
N ALA A 221 -11.72 1.55 32.39
CA ALA A 221 -10.29 1.76 32.63
C ALA A 221 -10.00 3.20 33.10
N GLY A 222 -10.39 3.53 34.34
CA GLY A 222 -10.20 4.84 34.94
C GLY A 222 -11.00 5.95 34.25
N ASN A 223 -11.55 6.88 35.01
CA ASN A 223 -12.56 7.79 34.45
C ASN A 223 -12.08 8.76 33.36
N LYS A 224 -10.77 8.90 33.06
CA LYS A 224 -10.26 9.75 31.95
C LYS A 224 -8.85 9.32 31.51
N ILE A 225 -8.72 8.34 30.61
CA ILE A 225 -7.46 8.20 29.86
C ILE A 225 -7.36 9.45 28.98
N SER A 226 -6.46 10.39 29.30
CA SER A 226 -6.37 11.65 28.53
C SER A 226 -6.05 11.36 27.06
N SER A 227 -5.03 10.54 26.82
CA SER A 227 -4.63 10.03 25.50
C SER A 227 -3.84 8.72 25.67
N LEU A 228 -4.04 7.75 24.78
CA LEU A 228 -3.10 6.65 24.61
C LEU A 228 -1.93 7.14 23.75
N LYS A 229 -0.74 7.26 24.33
CA LYS A 229 0.48 7.58 23.60
C LYS A 229 1.04 6.30 22.97
N TRP A 230 1.24 6.33 21.67
CA TRP A 230 1.86 5.23 20.93
C TRP A 230 2.62 5.78 19.72
N GLU A 231 3.57 5.00 19.23
CA GLU A 231 4.38 5.35 18.07
C GLU A 231 4.02 4.44 16.90
N PRO A 232 3.61 4.99 15.75
CA PRO A 232 3.33 4.19 14.58
C PRO A 232 4.62 3.69 13.92
N GLU A 233 4.55 2.51 13.31
CA GLU A 233 5.67 1.93 12.53
C GLU A 233 6.11 2.84 11.37
N ILE A 234 5.17 3.61 10.81
CA ILE A 234 5.42 4.55 9.73
C ILE A 234 4.80 5.90 10.07
N SER A 235 5.57 6.97 9.94
CA SER A 235 5.11 8.34 10.16
C SER A 235 5.53 9.27 9.02
N VAL A 236 4.85 10.40 8.92
CA VAL A 236 5.26 11.49 8.04
C VAL A 236 6.56 12.10 8.56
N THR A 237 7.42 12.59 7.66
CA THR A 237 8.66 13.27 8.07
C THR A 237 8.39 14.66 8.65
N TYR A 238 7.31 15.31 8.23
CA TYR A 238 6.91 16.64 8.66
C TYR A 238 5.40 16.68 8.88
N GLU A 239 4.96 17.42 9.90
CA GLU A 239 3.54 17.65 10.15
C GLU A 239 2.92 18.61 9.14
N LYS A 240 1.59 18.57 8.99
CA LYS A 240 0.83 19.39 8.02
C LYS A 240 1.16 20.89 8.09
N ASN A 241 1.39 21.40 9.30
CA ASN A 241 1.65 22.83 9.56
C ASN A 241 3.09 23.10 10.03
N GLU A 242 3.99 22.11 9.91
CA GLU A 242 5.39 22.29 10.29
C GLU A 242 6.10 23.18 9.27
N LYS A 243 6.89 24.14 9.76
CA LYS A 243 7.76 24.94 8.90
C LYS A 243 8.87 24.04 8.36
N LEU A 244 8.86 23.81 7.04
CA LEU A 244 9.86 23.00 6.37
C LEU A 244 11.26 23.65 6.46
N PRO A 245 12.33 22.87 6.71
CA PRO A 245 13.70 23.38 6.66
C PRO A 245 14.13 23.64 5.21
N ASP A 246 15.08 24.55 4.99
CA ASP A 246 15.51 24.96 3.63
C ASP A 246 15.99 23.78 2.74
N ASN A 247 16.47 22.70 3.35
CA ASN A 247 16.95 21.52 2.65
C ASN A 247 15.92 20.38 2.53
N PHE A 248 14.63 20.62 2.78
CA PHE A 248 13.60 19.56 2.83
C PHE A 248 13.51 18.74 1.54
N GLN A 249 13.62 19.37 0.37
CA GLN A 249 13.60 18.68 -0.93
C GLN A 249 14.79 17.75 -1.09
N ARG A 250 16.00 18.24 -0.80
CA ARG A 250 17.24 17.44 -0.82
C ARG A 250 17.14 16.24 0.13
N LYS A 251 16.60 16.45 1.34
CA LYS A 251 16.38 15.38 2.33
C LYS A 251 15.34 14.36 1.85
N SER A 252 14.27 14.81 1.17
CA SER A 252 13.27 13.91 0.56
C SER A 252 13.90 13.03 -0.52
N ILE A 253 14.68 13.61 -1.43
CA ILE A 253 15.40 12.86 -2.48
C ILE A 253 16.38 11.86 -1.86
N SER A 254 17.14 12.28 -0.85
CA SER A 254 18.07 11.39 -0.13
C SER A 254 17.37 10.22 0.54
N LYS A 255 16.24 10.46 1.24
CA LYS A 255 15.43 9.38 1.83
C LYS A 255 14.85 8.45 0.75
N GLY A 256 14.33 9.02 -0.33
CA GLY A 256 13.76 8.28 -1.46
C GLY A 256 14.78 7.33 -2.07
N ILE A 257 15.97 7.82 -2.47
CA ILE A 257 16.97 6.95 -3.08
C ILE A 257 17.55 5.93 -2.12
N ASN A 258 17.66 6.27 -0.82
CA ASN A 258 18.03 5.30 0.20
C ASN A 258 16.98 4.19 0.34
N TRP A 259 15.70 4.47 0.14
CA TRP A 259 14.68 3.42 0.08
C TRP A 259 14.93 2.49 -1.11
N TYR A 260 15.16 3.00 -2.32
CA TYR A 260 15.49 2.18 -3.50
C TYR A 260 16.68 1.25 -3.24
N ARG A 261 17.75 1.77 -2.62
CA ARG A 261 18.95 0.99 -2.26
C ARG A 261 18.66 -0.12 -1.26
N ASN A 262 17.73 0.07 -0.34
CA ASN A 262 17.47 -0.85 0.77
C ASN A 262 16.22 -1.73 0.59
N ALA A 263 15.38 -1.44 -0.41
CA ALA A 263 14.14 -2.14 -0.69
C ALA A 263 14.34 -3.59 -1.17
N LYS A 264 15.58 -4.00 -1.43
CA LYS A 264 15.96 -5.34 -1.97
C LYS A 264 15.43 -5.58 -3.39
N MET A 265 15.18 -4.51 -4.15
CA MET A 265 14.70 -4.58 -5.53
C MET A 265 15.84 -4.62 -6.56
N LEU A 266 17.02 -4.09 -6.25
CA LEU A 266 18.19 -4.30 -7.11
C LEU A 266 18.66 -5.75 -6.97
N VAL A 267 18.65 -6.50 -8.07
CA VAL A 267 18.99 -7.92 -8.05
C VAL A 267 20.49 -8.09 -7.83
N ALA A 268 20.86 -8.80 -6.77
CA ALA A 268 22.27 -9.18 -6.54
C ALA A 268 22.66 -10.37 -7.40
N ASP A 269 23.90 -10.39 -7.88
CA ASP A 269 24.44 -11.51 -8.68
C ASP A 269 24.27 -12.86 -7.98
N SER A 270 24.55 -12.92 -6.67
CA SER A 270 24.39 -14.13 -5.85
C SER A 270 22.95 -14.61 -5.67
N PHE A 271 21.95 -13.84 -6.11
CA PHE A 271 20.53 -14.17 -5.97
C PHE A 271 19.85 -14.51 -7.31
N VAL A 272 20.54 -14.33 -8.44
CA VAL A 272 19.97 -14.54 -9.78
C VAL A 272 19.42 -15.96 -9.97
N ASP A 273 20.21 -16.98 -9.62
CA ASP A 273 19.80 -18.38 -9.82
C ASP A 273 18.60 -18.75 -8.93
N SER A 274 18.61 -18.31 -7.67
CA SER A 274 17.48 -18.51 -6.74
C SER A 274 16.21 -17.82 -7.25
N LEU A 275 16.35 -16.59 -7.78
CA LEU A 275 15.24 -15.86 -8.38
C LEU A 275 14.67 -16.59 -9.59
N GLN A 276 15.53 -17.07 -10.49
CA GLN A 276 15.11 -17.79 -11.69
C GLN A 276 14.41 -19.11 -11.33
N GLN A 277 14.92 -19.84 -10.32
CA GLN A 277 14.26 -21.05 -9.81
C GLN A 277 12.83 -20.75 -9.32
N LEU A 278 12.66 -19.68 -8.53
CA LEU A 278 11.34 -19.27 -8.05
C LEU A 278 10.40 -18.94 -9.21
N ILE A 279 10.85 -18.17 -10.19
CA ILE A 279 10.04 -17.80 -11.37
C ILE A 279 9.67 -19.03 -12.19
N ASN A 280 10.59 -19.98 -12.37
CA ASN A 280 10.33 -21.23 -13.09
C ASN A 280 9.27 -22.12 -12.39
N THR A 281 9.12 -21.98 -11.07
CA THR A 281 8.04 -22.65 -10.31
C THR A 281 6.71 -21.88 -10.31
N GLY A 282 6.61 -20.79 -11.06
CA GLY A 282 5.43 -19.93 -11.13
C GLY A 282 5.31 -18.93 -9.97
N THR A 283 6.37 -18.73 -9.19
CA THR A 283 6.39 -17.68 -8.15
C THR A 283 6.53 -16.32 -8.83
N GLU A 284 5.61 -15.40 -8.54
CA GLU A 284 5.68 -14.01 -9.04
C GLU A 284 6.00 -13.01 -7.92
N ARG A 285 5.89 -13.43 -6.66
CA ARG A 285 6.05 -12.57 -5.49
C ARG A 285 6.78 -13.29 -4.36
N ILE A 286 7.70 -12.59 -3.72
CA ILE A 286 8.39 -13.08 -2.52
C ILE A 286 8.12 -12.16 -1.33
N LYS A 287 8.23 -12.72 -0.12
CA LYS A 287 8.21 -11.89 1.09
C LYS A 287 9.53 -11.14 1.21
N TRP A 288 9.45 -9.86 1.54
CA TRP A 288 10.63 -9.08 1.91
C TRP A 288 11.30 -9.72 3.14
N ASN A 289 12.62 -9.82 3.13
CA ASN A 289 13.38 -10.23 4.31
C ASN A 289 14.78 -9.60 4.31
N LYS A 290 15.36 -9.47 5.51
CA LYS A 290 16.68 -8.84 5.71
C LYS A 290 17.82 -9.61 5.04
N ALA A 291 17.68 -10.93 4.87
CA ALA A 291 18.69 -11.80 4.30
C ALA A 291 18.81 -11.72 2.77
N ILE A 292 17.83 -11.13 2.08
CA ILE A 292 17.95 -10.86 0.64
C ILE A 292 19.15 -9.94 0.41
N PRO A 293 20.15 -10.34 -0.40
CA PRO A 293 21.33 -9.52 -0.67
C PRO A 293 20.97 -8.25 -1.44
N LEU A 294 21.82 -7.22 -1.32
CA LEU A 294 21.68 -5.98 -2.08
C LEU A 294 22.39 -6.09 -3.42
N GLY A 295 21.69 -5.80 -4.52
CA GLY A 295 22.30 -5.66 -5.84
C GLY A 295 22.80 -4.24 -6.11
N ASP A 296 23.50 -4.10 -7.23
CA ASP A 296 24.10 -2.85 -7.70
C ASP A 296 23.59 -2.42 -9.09
N GLY A 297 22.46 -2.98 -9.51
CA GLY A 297 21.83 -2.72 -10.80
C GLY A 297 22.39 -3.54 -11.96
N SER A 298 23.53 -4.23 -11.81
CA SER A 298 24.15 -5.01 -12.91
C SER A 298 23.33 -6.22 -13.37
N LYS A 299 22.33 -6.63 -12.58
CA LYS A 299 21.38 -7.72 -12.87
C LYS A 299 19.93 -7.24 -12.98
N GLY A 300 19.74 -5.94 -13.13
CA GLY A 300 18.42 -5.33 -13.24
C GLY A 300 17.77 -5.01 -11.89
N SER A 301 16.50 -4.64 -11.98
CA SER A 301 15.62 -4.31 -10.86
C SER A 301 14.36 -5.15 -10.95
N LEU A 302 13.88 -5.57 -9.77
CA LEU A 302 12.57 -6.15 -9.58
C LEU A 302 11.47 -5.10 -9.80
N GLU A 303 10.26 -5.58 -10.07
CA GLU A 303 9.11 -4.76 -10.50
C GLU A 303 8.71 -3.71 -9.46
N CYS A 304 8.30 -4.14 -8.26
CA CYS A 304 7.84 -3.24 -7.22
C CYS A 304 7.74 -3.92 -5.84
N ILE A 305 7.56 -3.08 -4.81
CA ILE A 305 6.91 -3.49 -3.55
C ILE A 305 5.41 -3.29 -3.73
N PHE A 306 4.63 -4.37 -3.65
CA PHE A 306 3.17 -4.31 -3.87
C PHE A 306 2.46 -3.51 -2.79
N SER A 307 1.40 -2.79 -3.15
CA SER A 307 0.60 -1.98 -2.21
C SER A 307 -0.23 -2.81 -1.21
N GLU A 308 -0.40 -4.12 -1.44
CA GLU A 308 -1.03 -5.02 -0.47
C GLU A 308 -0.14 -5.14 0.76
N ILE A 309 -0.71 -4.78 1.92
CA ILE A 309 -0.10 -4.95 3.23
C ILE A 309 -0.81 -6.12 3.92
N ASP A 310 -0.04 -7.10 4.36
CA ASP A 310 -0.56 -8.26 5.11
C ASP A 310 -0.86 -7.91 6.59
N GLU A 311 -1.37 -8.88 7.34
CA GLU A 311 -1.73 -8.73 8.76
C GLU A 311 -0.54 -8.34 9.66
N LYS A 312 0.69 -8.51 9.17
CA LYS A 312 1.96 -8.24 9.87
C LYS A 312 2.61 -6.94 9.38
N GLY A 313 1.88 -6.12 8.61
CA GLY A 313 2.41 -4.87 8.06
C GLY A 313 3.40 -5.07 6.91
N SER A 314 3.57 -6.29 6.41
CA SER A 314 4.56 -6.61 5.38
C SER A 314 3.97 -6.51 3.98
N GLN A 315 4.80 -6.11 3.03
CA GLN A 315 4.46 -6.00 1.60
C GLN A 315 5.33 -6.97 0.80
N PRO A 316 4.77 -7.72 -0.16
CA PRO A 316 5.57 -8.60 -1.00
C PRO A 316 6.31 -7.83 -2.08
N ILE A 317 7.42 -8.41 -2.55
CA ILE A 317 8.22 -7.92 -3.68
C ILE A 317 7.79 -8.67 -4.95
N GLY A 318 7.44 -7.96 -6.01
CA GLY A 318 7.22 -8.54 -7.34
C GLY A 318 8.54 -8.87 -8.01
N ILE A 319 8.74 -10.13 -8.37
CA ILE A 319 10.06 -10.62 -8.82
C ILE A 319 10.28 -10.61 -10.33
N ILE A 320 9.31 -10.08 -11.08
CA ILE A 320 9.43 -9.97 -12.53
C ILE A 320 10.37 -8.81 -12.89
N VAL A 321 11.28 -9.05 -13.84
CA VAL A 321 12.22 -8.03 -14.33
C VAL A 321 11.65 -7.45 -15.62
N ARG A 322 11.07 -6.24 -15.52
CA ARG A 322 10.44 -5.51 -16.64
C ARG A 322 11.27 -4.30 -17.07
N GLY A 323 11.22 -3.97 -18.36
CA GLY A 323 12.03 -2.89 -18.94
C GLY A 323 11.69 -1.52 -18.35
N ASP A 324 10.41 -1.16 -18.34
CA ASP A 324 9.90 0.08 -17.74
C ASP A 324 10.40 0.24 -16.30
N CYS A 325 10.30 -0.80 -15.48
CA CYS A 325 10.72 -0.79 -14.08
C CYS A 325 12.24 -0.59 -13.94
N VAL A 326 13.04 -1.27 -14.76
CA VAL A 326 14.51 -1.16 -14.74
C VAL A 326 14.96 0.25 -15.12
N SER A 327 14.41 0.80 -16.21
CA SER A 327 14.80 2.10 -16.73
C SER A 327 14.28 3.28 -15.89
N GLU A 328 13.07 3.22 -15.34
CA GLU A 328 12.57 4.23 -14.40
C GLU A 328 13.36 4.21 -13.09
N THR A 329 13.78 3.03 -12.63
CA THR A 329 14.71 2.90 -11.50
C THR A 329 16.06 3.54 -11.83
N ALA A 330 16.59 3.32 -13.04
CA ALA A 330 17.83 3.96 -13.49
C ALA A 330 17.69 5.50 -13.50
N MET A 331 16.56 6.02 -13.99
CA MET A 331 16.27 7.45 -13.99
C MET A 331 16.21 8.02 -12.56
N ALA A 332 15.61 7.29 -11.60
CA ALA A 332 15.59 7.70 -10.19
C ALA A 332 17.01 7.79 -9.59
N PHE A 333 17.88 6.83 -9.92
CA PHE A 333 19.30 6.89 -9.52
C PHE A 333 20.05 8.03 -10.23
N ALA A 334 19.86 8.24 -11.53
CA ALA A 334 20.53 9.33 -12.24
C ALA A 334 20.13 10.71 -11.70
N THR A 335 18.83 10.96 -11.55
CA THR A 335 18.29 12.24 -11.05
C THR A 335 18.70 12.51 -9.61
N SER A 336 18.66 11.51 -8.73
CA SER A 336 19.15 11.65 -7.35
C SER A 336 20.67 11.85 -7.31
N GLY A 337 21.45 11.16 -8.15
CA GLY A 337 22.88 11.38 -8.33
C GLY A 337 23.21 12.81 -8.74
N ALA A 338 22.42 13.40 -9.64
CA ALA A 338 22.56 14.79 -10.07
C ALA A 338 22.37 15.79 -8.93
N VAL A 339 21.33 15.59 -8.12
CA VAL A 339 21.03 16.48 -6.99
C VAL A 339 22.01 16.29 -5.84
N LEU A 340 22.37 15.04 -5.52
CA LEU A 340 23.16 14.69 -4.34
C LEU A 340 24.67 14.59 -4.61
N HIS A 341 25.09 14.72 -5.87
CA HIS A 341 26.47 14.47 -6.33
C HIS A 341 26.98 13.07 -5.96
N ASP A 342 26.09 12.08 -6.03
CA ASP A 342 26.38 10.69 -5.63
C ASP A 342 26.85 9.85 -6.83
N LYS A 343 28.17 9.61 -6.89
CA LYS A 343 28.81 8.79 -7.93
C LYS A 343 28.29 7.36 -7.97
N GLU A 344 27.91 6.81 -6.82
CA GLU A 344 27.39 5.44 -6.76
C GLU A 344 26.01 5.36 -7.40
N SER A 345 25.18 6.40 -7.24
CA SER A 345 23.89 6.47 -7.94
C SER A 345 24.08 6.49 -9.46
N TYR A 346 25.05 7.26 -9.96
CA TYR A 346 25.35 7.24 -11.40
C TYR A 346 25.79 5.86 -11.91
N ARG A 347 26.64 5.17 -11.14
CA ARG A 347 27.09 3.81 -11.48
C ARG A 347 25.91 2.83 -11.57
N ILE A 348 25.01 2.86 -10.59
CA ILE A 348 23.81 2.00 -10.59
C ILE A 348 22.89 2.34 -11.76
N ALA A 349 22.67 3.62 -12.06
CA ALA A 349 21.87 4.05 -13.19
C ALA A 349 22.43 3.50 -14.52
N GLN A 350 23.73 3.62 -14.73
CA GLN A 350 24.39 3.06 -15.91
C GLN A 350 24.25 1.53 -15.97
N ASN A 351 24.54 0.83 -14.86
CA ASN A 351 24.44 -0.62 -14.76
C ASN A 351 23.05 -1.15 -15.15
N LEU A 352 21.98 -0.47 -14.74
CA LEU A 352 20.60 -0.87 -15.01
C LEU A 352 20.27 -0.81 -16.50
N ILE A 353 20.63 0.28 -17.18
CA ILE A 353 20.37 0.40 -18.62
C ILE A 353 21.29 -0.54 -19.41
N ASP A 354 22.57 -0.66 -19.04
CA ASP A 354 23.50 -1.60 -19.66
C ASP A 354 23.02 -3.05 -19.52
N PHE A 355 22.55 -3.42 -18.32
CA PHE A 355 21.95 -4.73 -18.07
C PHE A 355 20.84 -5.02 -19.08
N TYR A 356 19.89 -4.11 -19.21
CA TYR A 356 18.72 -4.36 -20.02
C TYR A 356 19.06 -4.40 -21.52
N LEU A 357 19.82 -3.42 -22.02
CA LEU A 357 20.11 -3.26 -23.46
C LEU A 357 21.21 -4.18 -24.01
N PHE A 358 22.19 -4.58 -23.17
CA PHE A 358 23.36 -5.35 -23.62
C PHE A 358 23.45 -6.74 -23.00
N HIS A 359 23.13 -6.88 -21.71
CA HIS A 359 23.41 -8.12 -20.99
C HIS A 359 22.22 -9.07 -20.92
N SER A 360 20.99 -8.56 -20.95
CA SER A 360 19.76 -9.34 -20.94
C SER A 360 19.38 -9.90 -22.32
N ILE A 361 18.27 -10.64 -22.39
CA ILE A 361 17.67 -11.13 -23.64
C ILE A 361 16.82 -10.08 -24.37
N ALA A 362 16.63 -8.88 -23.79
CA ALA A 362 15.68 -7.88 -24.29
C ALA A 362 15.98 -7.36 -25.70
N SER A 363 17.25 -7.40 -26.12
CA SER A 363 17.67 -7.00 -27.48
C SER A 363 18.31 -8.16 -28.25
N LYS A 364 17.94 -9.39 -27.92
CA LYS A 364 18.42 -10.64 -28.56
C LYS A 364 17.23 -11.37 -29.18
N ASN A 365 17.51 -12.48 -29.88
CA ASN A 365 16.50 -13.35 -30.52
C ASN A 365 15.53 -12.53 -31.39
N GLU A 366 14.21 -12.72 -31.25
CA GLU A 366 13.16 -12.07 -32.05
C GLU A 366 13.21 -10.53 -31.98
N TYR A 367 13.64 -9.97 -30.85
CA TYR A 367 13.79 -8.52 -30.67
C TYR A 367 15.14 -8.00 -31.21
N GLY A 368 16.12 -8.89 -31.41
CA GLY A 368 17.45 -8.60 -31.93
C GLY A 368 17.69 -9.02 -33.39
N ASP A 369 16.78 -9.78 -33.99
CA ASP A 369 16.87 -10.28 -35.37
C ASP A 369 16.31 -9.25 -36.37
N PRO A 370 17.12 -8.64 -37.25
CA PRO A 370 16.66 -7.63 -38.20
C PRO A 370 15.58 -8.11 -39.18
N LEU A 371 15.41 -9.42 -39.36
CA LEU A 371 14.39 -10.00 -40.23
C LEU A 371 13.03 -10.20 -39.52
N HIS A 372 13.00 -10.13 -38.19
CA HIS A 372 11.80 -10.38 -37.41
C HIS A 372 10.93 -9.11 -37.25
N GLY A 373 9.61 -9.30 -37.19
CA GLY A 373 8.64 -8.20 -37.06
C GLY A 373 8.78 -7.39 -35.77
N ALA A 374 9.25 -8.03 -34.70
CA ALA A 374 9.48 -7.39 -33.40
C ALA A 374 10.86 -6.69 -33.27
N TYR A 375 11.72 -6.74 -34.29
CA TYR A 375 13.07 -6.19 -34.22
C TYR A 375 13.09 -4.75 -33.69
N GLY A 376 13.95 -4.51 -32.71
CA GLY A 376 14.11 -3.20 -32.08
C GLY A 376 13.08 -2.87 -31.00
N LEU A 377 11.95 -3.58 -30.92
CA LEU A 377 11.04 -3.43 -29.78
C LEU A 377 11.69 -3.98 -28.50
N ILE A 378 11.12 -3.59 -27.37
CA ILE A 378 11.48 -4.09 -26.05
C ILE A 378 10.40 -5.07 -25.56
N PRO A 379 10.76 -6.28 -25.08
CA PRO A 379 9.80 -7.16 -24.41
C PRO A 379 9.30 -6.54 -23.11
N TRP A 380 8.10 -6.93 -22.69
CA TRP A 380 7.52 -6.46 -21.44
C TRP A 380 8.35 -6.88 -20.22
N GLY A 381 8.91 -8.08 -20.25
CA GLY A 381 9.85 -8.55 -19.23
C GLY A 381 10.77 -9.64 -19.74
N VAL A 382 11.91 -9.81 -19.07
CA VAL A 382 12.98 -10.72 -19.50
C VAL A 382 13.11 -11.98 -18.64
N SER A 383 12.35 -12.07 -17.55
CA SER A 383 12.51 -13.13 -16.56
C SER A 383 11.58 -14.35 -16.77
N ASN A 384 10.54 -14.22 -17.60
CA ASN A 384 9.56 -15.28 -17.86
C ASN A 384 9.03 -15.22 -19.32
N PRO A 385 8.80 -16.36 -20.00
CA PRO A 385 8.24 -16.40 -21.36
C PRO A 385 6.91 -15.65 -21.56
N ASN A 386 6.01 -15.64 -20.57
CA ASN A 386 4.72 -14.96 -20.64
C ASN A 386 4.86 -13.43 -20.73
N TRP A 387 5.93 -12.88 -20.15
CA TRP A 387 6.29 -11.47 -20.24
C TRP A 387 7.18 -11.20 -21.45
N TYR A 388 8.08 -12.12 -21.78
CA TYR A 388 9.00 -11.96 -22.90
C TYR A 388 8.27 -11.85 -24.24
N LYS A 389 7.21 -12.62 -24.44
CA LYS A 389 6.45 -12.60 -25.70
C LYS A 389 5.70 -11.30 -25.97
N ALA A 390 5.50 -10.45 -24.96
CA ALA A 390 4.62 -9.29 -25.04
C ALA A 390 5.38 -8.00 -25.33
N SER A 391 4.84 -7.13 -26.20
CA SER A 391 5.35 -5.78 -26.41
C SER A 391 4.24 -4.73 -26.30
N TYR A 392 4.18 -4.08 -25.14
CA TYR A 392 3.33 -2.91 -24.89
C TYR A 392 4.01 -1.63 -25.36
N GLY A 393 3.27 -0.82 -26.11
CA GLY A 393 3.80 0.42 -26.69
C GLY A 393 4.17 1.45 -25.60
N ASP A 394 3.31 1.59 -24.59
CA ASP A 394 3.49 2.54 -23.51
C ASP A 394 4.64 2.15 -22.57
N ASP A 395 4.81 0.87 -22.25
CA ASP A 395 5.96 0.41 -21.47
C ASP A 395 7.28 0.55 -22.24
N ASN A 396 7.26 0.35 -23.57
CA ASN A 396 8.42 0.66 -24.42
C ASN A 396 8.73 2.16 -24.42
N ALA A 397 7.71 3.03 -24.50
CA ALA A 397 7.89 4.46 -24.41
C ALA A 397 8.45 4.90 -23.06
N ARG A 398 7.93 4.35 -21.94
CA ARG A 398 8.46 4.59 -20.58
C ARG A 398 9.92 4.16 -20.46
N PHE A 399 10.27 3.03 -21.08
CA PHE A 399 11.66 2.58 -21.17
C PHE A 399 12.55 3.60 -21.87
N ILE A 400 12.13 4.07 -23.06
CA ILE A 400 12.89 5.02 -23.87
C ILE A 400 13.03 6.36 -23.15
N ILE A 401 11.94 6.96 -22.67
CA ILE A 401 11.94 8.25 -21.97
C ILE A 401 12.90 8.22 -20.79
N SER A 402 12.80 7.18 -19.95
CA SER A 402 13.64 7.05 -18.75
C SER A 402 15.12 6.84 -19.10
N SER A 403 15.39 6.07 -20.16
CA SER A 403 16.76 5.84 -20.65
C SER A 403 17.38 7.10 -21.25
N LEU A 404 16.61 7.90 -22.00
CA LEU A 404 17.06 9.18 -22.56
C LEU A 404 17.36 10.21 -21.47
N ILE A 405 16.49 10.32 -20.45
CA ILE A 405 16.75 11.19 -19.29
C ILE A 405 18.02 10.75 -18.55
N THR A 406 18.18 9.44 -18.36
CA THR A 406 19.38 8.86 -17.75
C THR A 406 20.63 9.18 -18.57
N SER A 407 20.61 8.97 -19.88
CA SER A 407 21.72 9.28 -20.79
C SER A 407 22.09 10.76 -20.75
N ALA A 408 21.09 11.66 -20.79
CA ALA A 408 21.31 13.10 -20.74
C ALA A 408 21.99 13.54 -19.43
N ILE A 409 21.57 12.98 -18.28
CA ILE A 409 22.18 13.27 -16.97
C ILE A 409 23.61 12.74 -16.89
N LEU A 410 23.84 11.52 -17.37
CA LEU A 410 25.16 10.88 -17.38
C LEU A 410 26.08 11.42 -18.47
N LYS A 411 25.54 12.20 -19.42
CA LYS A 411 26.23 12.76 -20.59
C LYS A 411 26.90 11.67 -21.43
N THR A 412 26.13 10.66 -21.83
CA THR A 412 26.62 9.53 -22.63
C THR A 412 25.69 9.24 -23.81
N ASP A 413 26.28 8.89 -24.94
CA ASP A 413 25.65 8.47 -26.20
C ASP A 413 25.63 6.93 -26.36
N ARG A 414 26.10 6.20 -25.35
CA ARG A 414 26.31 4.74 -25.37
C ARG A 414 25.07 3.94 -25.80
N TRP A 415 23.88 4.47 -25.55
CA TRP A 415 22.62 3.77 -25.80
C TRP A 415 21.87 4.27 -27.04
N ASP A 416 22.36 5.34 -27.69
CA ASP A 416 21.64 6.08 -28.73
C ASP A 416 21.20 5.19 -29.89
N GLU A 417 22.09 4.33 -30.38
CA GLU A 417 21.77 3.42 -31.50
C GLU A 417 20.61 2.48 -31.15
N LYS A 418 20.62 1.91 -29.94
CA LYS A 418 19.57 0.98 -29.50
C LYS A 418 18.26 1.71 -29.21
N LEU A 419 18.32 2.89 -28.58
CA LEU A 419 17.14 3.70 -28.29
C LEU A 419 16.49 4.22 -29.58
N MET A 420 17.28 4.66 -30.56
CA MET A 420 16.78 5.07 -31.87
C MET A 420 16.17 3.90 -32.63
N ARG A 421 16.80 2.72 -32.58
CA ARG A 421 16.23 1.49 -33.15
C ARG A 421 14.86 1.18 -32.53
N SER A 422 14.71 1.34 -31.22
CA SER A 422 13.43 1.14 -30.53
C SER A 422 12.38 2.19 -30.88
N LEU A 423 12.77 3.45 -31.05
CA LEU A 423 11.87 4.52 -31.55
C LEU A 423 11.35 4.21 -32.95
N LEU A 424 12.23 3.78 -33.87
CA LEU A 424 11.85 3.37 -35.21
C LEU A 424 10.96 2.11 -35.19
N ALA A 425 11.22 1.17 -34.29
CA ALA A 425 10.39 -0.02 -34.11
C ALA A 425 8.97 0.32 -33.61
N LEU A 426 8.84 1.29 -32.69
CA LEU A 426 7.54 1.82 -32.28
C LEU A 426 6.83 2.54 -33.42
N LEU A 427 7.53 3.39 -34.18
CA LEU A 427 6.95 4.10 -35.32
C LEU A 427 6.43 3.12 -36.37
N ARG A 428 7.24 2.13 -36.77
CA ARG A 428 6.87 1.15 -37.80
C ARG A 428 5.78 0.16 -37.35
N THR A 429 5.44 0.12 -36.05
CA THR A 429 4.31 -0.68 -35.56
C THR A 429 3.07 0.17 -35.22
N THR A 430 3.15 1.48 -35.45
CA THR A 430 2.04 2.43 -35.29
C THR A 430 1.27 2.58 -36.61
N GLY A 431 -0.06 2.48 -36.54
CA GLY A 431 -0.96 2.55 -37.69
C GLY A 431 -1.10 3.96 -38.27
N LYS A 432 -1.72 4.08 -39.45
CA LYS A 432 -1.80 5.32 -40.27
C LYS A 432 -2.47 6.50 -39.59
N SER A 433 -3.23 6.25 -38.54
CA SER A 433 -3.97 7.26 -37.79
C SER A 433 -3.25 7.67 -36.50
N GLY A 434 -2.01 7.24 -36.31
CA GLY A 434 -1.18 7.60 -35.15
C GLY A 434 -1.32 6.65 -33.97
N PHE A 435 -2.19 5.64 -34.05
CA PHE A 435 -2.46 4.70 -32.95
C PHE A 435 -1.71 3.39 -33.16
N ARG A 436 -1.11 2.86 -32.09
CA ARG A 436 -0.48 1.53 -32.07
C ARG A 436 -1.43 0.46 -31.48
N GLY A 437 -2.36 0.84 -30.64
CA GLY A 437 -3.08 -0.12 -29.80
C GLY A 437 -2.22 -0.66 -28.67
N ASP A 438 -2.84 -1.50 -27.85
CA ASP A 438 -2.36 -1.80 -26.50
C ASP A 438 -1.08 -2.66 -26.50
N ARG A 439 -1.19 -3.90 -26.98
CA ARG A 439 -0.16 -4.95 -26.90
C ARG A 439 -0.10 -5.70 -28.21
N ILE A 440 1.12 -6.08 -28.62
CA ILE A 440 1.36 -7.00 -29.73
C ILE A 440 2.27 -8.12 -29.21
N ASP A 441 1.88 -9.38 -29.41
CA ASP A 441 2.71 -10.53 -29.02
C ASP A 441 3.61 -11.01 -30.18
N LEU A 442 4.70 -11.70 -29.84
CA LEU A 442 5.61 -12.31 -30.82
C LEU A 442 4.86 -13.17 -31.85
N GLN A 443 3.89 -13.98 -31.41
CA GLN A 443 3.08 -14.79 -32.31
C GLN A 443 2.31 -13.96 -33.35
N ASP A 444 1.87 -12.76 -32.98
CA ASP A 444 1.19 -11.86 -33.92
C ASP A 444 2.17 -11.22 -34.89
N PHE A 445 3.45 -11.05 -34.50
CA PHE A 445 4.52 -10.63 -35.40
C PHE A 445 4.93 -11.75 -36.36
N ASP A 446 5.03 -13.00 -35.90
CA ASP A 446 5.30 -14.16 -36.74
C ASP A 446 4.26 -14.30 -37.85
N LYS A 447 3.00 -14.06 -37.50
CA LYS A 447 1.88 -14.18 -38.44
C LYS A 447 1.80 -13.01 -39.43
N ASN A 448 1.95 -11.78 -38.95
CA ASN A 448 1.58 -10.59 -39.73
C ASN A 448 2.79 -9.77 -40.23
N GLY A 449 3.97 -9.97 -39.65
CA GLY A 449 5.11 -9.07 -39.81
C GLY A 449 4.85 -7.66 -39.26
N TRP A 450 5.81 -6.75 -39.40
CA TRP A 450 5.65 -5.36 -38.93
C TRP A 450 4.83 -4.49 -39.91
N ASP A 451 4.93 -4.72 -41.22
CA ASP A 451 4.32 -3.90 -42.27
C ASP A 451 2.78 -3.86 -42.17
N TYR A 452 2.16 -4.96 -41.74
CA TYR A 452 0.74 -5.02 -41.40
C TYR A 452 0.35 -3.93 -40.39
N TYR A 453 1.11 -3.81 -39.30
CA TYR A 453 0.83 -2.84 -38.24
C TYR A 453 1.12 -1.40 -38.67
N PHE A 454 2.08 -1.20 -39.57
CA PHE A 454 2.39 0.11 -40.14
C PHE A 454 1.26 0.64 -41.03
N ARG A 455 0.65 -0.26 -41.83
CA ARG A 455 -0.35 0.09 -42.86
C ARG A 455 -1.79 0.09 -42.37
N ARG A 456 -2.09 -0.54 -41.23
CA ARG A 456 -3.45 -0.63 -40.71
C ARG A 456 -4.02 0.76 -40.41
N ASP A 457 -5.33 0.87 -40.57
CA ASP A 457 -6.10 1.97 -40.03
C ASP A 457 -6.70 1.50 -38.71
N ILE A 458 -6.35 2.19 -37.62
CA ILE A 458 -6.74 1.82 -36.27
C ILE A 458 -6.92 3.10 -35.46
N ILE A 459 -7.97 3.11 -34.64
CA ILE A 459 -8.24 4.14 -33.64
C ILE A 459 -8.30 3.48 -32.28
N ASN A 460 -7.50 3.97 -31.34
CA ASN A 460 -7.51 3.52 -29.96
C ASN A 460 -7.51 4.73 -29.04
N LEU A 461 -8.70 5.20 -28.66
CA LEU A 461 -8.89 6.39 -27.80
C LEU A 461 -8.50 6.11 -26.33
N SER A 462 -7.36 5.46 -26.10
CA SER A 462 -6.82 5.12 -24.78
C SER A 462 -5.51 5.89 -24.57
N PRO A 463 -5.51 7.03 -23.87
CA PRO A 463 -4.29 7.76 -23.54
C PRO A 463 -3.24 6.86 -22.88
N HIS A 464 -3.66 5.87 -22.10
CA HIS A 464 -2.81 4.90 -21.44
C HIS A 464 -1.78 4.30 -22.37
N PHE A 465 -2.24 3.80 -23.51
CA PHE A 465 -1.42 3.02 -24.44
C PHE A 465 -0.73 3.86 -25.51
N GLU A 466 -1.15 5.10 -25.72
CA GLU A 466 -0.77 5.90 -26.90
C GLU A 466 0.07 7.14 -26.55
N SER A 467 -0.28 7.83 -25.46
CA SER A 467 0.24 9.17 -25.15
C SER A 467 1.77 9.26 -25.09
N TYR A 468 2.42 8.31 -24.42
CA TYR A 468 3.87 8.33 -24.28
C TYR A 468 4.61 7.93 -25.57
N LEU A 469 3.98 7.19 -26.48
CA LEU A 469 4.55 6.96 -27.81
C LEU A 469 4.58 8.24 -28.61
N TRP A 470 3.50 9.03 -28.57
CA TRP A 470 3.47 10.33 -29.23
C TRP A 470 4.51 11.29 -28.67
N ALA A 471 4.71 11.30 -27.35
CA ALA A 471 5.80 12.07 -26.74
C ALA A 471 7.18 11.63 -27.26
N CYS A 472 7.43 10.31 -27.33
CA CYS A 472 8.64 9.74 -27.92
C CYS A 472 8.82 10.14 -29.40
N PHE A 473 7.75 10.15 -30.19
CA PHE A 473 7.79 10.53 -31.60
C PHE A 473 8.07 12.00 -31.78
N LEU A 474 7.42 12.88 -31.02
CA LEU A 474 7.67 14.32 -31.09
C LEU A 474 9.10 14.65 -30.63
N TRP A 475 9.61 13.96 -29.60
CA TRP A 475 11.02 14.05 -29.22
C TRP A 475 11.94 13.60 -30.37
N ALA A 476 11.65 12.46 -31.00
CA ALA A 476 12.45 11.93 -32.10
C ALA A 476 12.45 12.88 -33.31
N TYR A 477 11.29 13.43 -33.68
CA TYR A 477 11.16 14.48 -34.69
C TYR A 477 12.05 15.68 -34.37
N ASN A 478 12.02 16.16 -33.13
CA ASN A 478 12.85 17.28 -32.70
C ASN A 478 14.36 16.98 -32.85
N GLN A 479 14.78 15.73 -32.72
CA GLN A 479 16.19 15.35 -32.89
C GLN A 479 16.60 15.12 -34.35
N THR A 480 15.69 14.60 -35.19
CA THR A 480 16.04 14.09 -36.54
C THR A 480 15.47 14.89 -37.71
N GLY A 481 14.38 15.63 -37.49
CA GLY A 481 13.60 16.27 -38.54
C GLY A 481 12.77 15.31 -39.41
N ASP A 482 12.67 14.02 -39.06
CA ASP A 482 11.86 13.05 -39.82
C ASP A 482 10.36 13.29 -39.57
N ASN A 483 9.69 13.86 -40.57
CA ASN A 483 8.28 14.24 -40.52
C ASN A 483 7.33 13.07 -40.21
N MET A 484 7.70 11.82 -40.47
CA MET A 484 6.81 10.70 -40.20
C MET A 484 6.49 10.56 -38.71
N PHE A 485 7.44 10.88 -37.84
CA PHE A 485 7.20 10.92 -36.40
C PHE A 485 6.17 12.00 -36.02
N LEU A 486 6.33 13.22 -36.55
CA LEU A 486 5.42 14.34 -36.30
C LEU A 486 4.01 14.03 -36.82
N GLU A 487 3.88 13.60 -38.07
CA GLU A 487 2.60 13.34 -38.71
C GLU A 487 1.78 12.28 -37.98
N ARG A 488 2.44 11.21 -37.51
CA ARG A 488 1.75 10.14 -36.75
C ARG A 488 1.31 10.64 -35.37
N ALA A 489 2.17 11.37 -34.66
CA ALA A 489 1.84 11.90 -33.35
C ALA A 489 0.72 12.95 -33.41
N GLU A 490 0.84 13.94 -34.30
CA GLU A 490 -0.13 15.03 -34.46
C GLU A 490 -1.51 14.50 -34.82
N LYS A 491 -1.60 13.55 -35.77
CA LYS A 491 -2.86 12.94 -36.15
C LYS A 491 -3.51 12.15 -35.01
N GLY A 492 -2.71 11.37 -34.27
CA GLY A 492 -3.19 10.60 -33.11
C GLY A 492 -3.70 11.50 -31.98
N ILE A 493 -2.91 12.51 -31.60
CA ILE A 493 -3.26 13.50 -30.58
C ILE A 493 -4.53 14.24 -30.98
N GLY A 494 -4.60 14.80 -32.19
CA GLY A 494 -5.76 15.55 -32.68
C GLY A 494 -7.04 14.71 -32.62
N THR A 495 -6.99 13.48 -33.17
CA THR A 495 -8.14 12.56 -33.14
C THR A 495 -8.56 12.22 -31.70
N LEU A 496 -7.61 12.07 -30.78
CA LEU A 496 -7.93 11.79 -29.38
C LEU A 496 -8.57 13.00 -28.69
N MET A 497 -8.04 14.20 -28.92
CA MET A 497 -8.52 15.44 -28.30
C MET A 497 -9.90 15.87 -28.83
N GLU A 498 -10.23 15.58 -30.09
CA GLU A 498 -11.60 15.72 -30.63
C GLU A 498 -12.64 14.86 -29.89
N ASN A 499 -12.19 13.79 -29.24
CA ASN A 499 -13.02 12.84 -28.52
C ASN A 499 -12.90 12.99 -26.99
N TYR A 500 -12.13 13.97 -26.51
CA TYR A 500 -11.95 14.29 -25.10
C TYR A 500 -13.19 14.99 -24.51
N PRO A 501 -13.56 14.73 -23.24
CA PRO A 501 -13.08 13.63 -22.39
C PRO A 501 -13.95 12.36 -22.51
N ASP A 502 -15.14 12.46 -23.13
CA ASP A 502 -16.25 11.53 -22.91
C ASP A 502 -16.07 10.17 -23.59
N LYS A 503 -15.30 10.11 -24.68
CA LYS A 503 -15.08 8.87 -25.44
C LYS A 503 -13.74 8.19 -25.14
N LEU A 504 -12.99 8.72 -24.18
CA LEU A 504 -11.71 8.13 -23.79
C LEU A 504 -11.93 6.79 -23.08
N LYS A 505 -11.21 5.77 -23.54
CA LYS A 505 -11.06 4.50 -22.84
C LYS A 505 -10.03 4.69 -21.74
N TRP A 506 -10.35 4.26 -20.53
CA TRP A 506 -9.46 4.37 -19.38
C TRP A 506 -9.09 2.99 -18.84
N THR A 507 -7.84 2.85 -18.37
CA THR A 507 -7.34 1.61 -17.76
C THR A 507 -7.45 1.67 -16.25
N ASN A 508 -6.91 2.74 -15.65
CA ASN A 508 -6.86 2.90 -14.19
C ASN A 508 -7.88 3.92 -13.67
N GLY A 509 -8.22 4.90 -14.50
CA GLY A 509 -9.16 5.96 -14.16
C GLY A 509 -8.95 7.17 -15.05
N LEU A 510 -10.03 7.92 -15.27
CA LEU A 510 -10.02 9.06 -16.19
C LEU A 510 -9.03 10.16 -15.78
N ALA A 511 -8.81 10.37 -14.47
CA ALA A 511 -7.83 11.35 -14.00
C ALA A 511 -6.40 10.99 -14.43
N GLN A 512 -6.05 9.71 -14.41
CA GLN A 512 -4.75 9.23 -14.87
C GLN A 512 -4.60 9.37 -16.39
N GLU A 513 -5.66 9.11 -17.15
CA GLU A 513 -5.63 9.30 -18.61
C GLU A 513 -5.42 10.77 -19.00
N LYS A 514 -6.08 11.70 -18.27
CA LYS A 514 -5.87 13.15 -18.41
C LYS A 514 -4.42 13.54 -18.13
N ALA A 515 -3.84 13.03 -17.05
CA ALA A 515 -2.47 13.33 -16.67
C ALA A 515 -1.45 12.85 -17.73
N ARG A 516 -1.69 11.68 -18.33
CA ARG A 516 -0.80 11.11 -19.37
C ARG A 516 -0.73 11.96 -20.63
N MET A 517 -1.82 12.61 -21.03
CA MET A 517 -1.86 13.49 -22.21
C MET A 517 -1.02 14.77 -22.07
N LEU A 518 -0.68 15.19 -20.85
CA LEU A 518 0.07 16.43 -20.63
C LEU A 518 1.45 16.41 -21.31
N LEU A 519 2.15 15.27 -21.27
CA LEU A 519 3.48 15.15 -21.85
C LEU A 519 3.50 15.30 -23.39
N PRO A 520 2.70 14.53 -24.18
CA PRO A 520 2.68 14.70 -25.63
C PRO A 520 2.13 16.06 -26.07
N LEU A 521 1.14 16.64 -25.38
CA LEU A 521 0.64 17.98 -25.70
C LEU A 521 1.72 19.06 -25.50
N SER A 522 2.48 18.96 -24.40
CA SER A 522 3.59 19.88 -24.13
C SER A 522 4.66 19.79 -25.23
N TRP A 523 4.99 18.57 -25.66
CA TRP A 523 5.92 18.37 -26.77
C TRP A 523 5.37 18.89 -28.09
N LEU A 524 4.09 18.70 -28.38
CA LEU A 524 3.47 19.13 -29.62
C LEU A 524 3.56 20.65 -29.79
N VAL A 525 3.22 21.40 -28.74
CA VAL A 525 3.38 22.87 -28.72
C VAL A 525 4.86 23.25 -28.87
N GLN A 526 5.78 22.51 -28.25
CA GLN A 526 7.21 22.80 -28.35
C GLN A 526 7.76 22.63 -29.77
N VAL A 527 7.35 21.59 -30.50
CA VAL A 527 7.85 21.33 -31.86
C VAL A 527 7.06 22.04 -32.95
N LYS A 528 5.80 22.39 -32.68
CA LYS A 528 4.87 23.03 -33.62
C LYS A 528 3.85 23.89 -32.89
N ASP A 529 4.24 25.11 -32.60
CA ASP A 529 3.40 26.08 -31.89
C ASP A 529 2.33 26.70 -32.80
N THR A 530 1.09 26.20 -32.71
CA THR A 530 -0.07 26.77 -33.42
C THR A 530 -1.21 27.08 -32.45
N PRO A 531 -2.15 27.97 -32.80
CA PRO A 531 -3.33 28.24 -31.98
C PRO A 531 -4.14 26.97 -31.67
N GLU A 532 -4.25 26.05 -32.62
CA GLU A 532 -4.95 24.77 -32.46
C GLU A 532 -4.24 23.91 -31.42
N ASN A 533 -2.92 23.74 -31.53
CA ASN A 533 -2.12 22.93 -30.60
C ASN A 533 -2.09 23.51 -29.17
N ARG A 534 -2.19 24.84 -29.02
CA ARG A 534 -2.31 25.49 -27.70
C ARG A 534 -3.70 25.38 -27.08
N THR A 535 -4.73 25.15 -27.90
CA THR A 535 -6.13 25.04 -27.45
C THR A 535 -6.46 23.63 -26.97
N MET A 536 -5.81 22.61 -27.56
CA MET A 536 -5.81 21.23 -27.05
C MET A 536 -5.17 21.15 -25.67
#